data_AF-A0A8J8JKY5-F1
#
_entry.id   AF-A0A8J8JKY5-F1
#
_cell.length_a   1.000
_cell.length_b   1.000
_cell.length_c   1.000
_cell.angle_alpha   90.00
_cell.angle_beta   90.00
_cell.angle_gamma   90.00
#
_symmetry.space_group_name_H-M   'P 1'
#
loop_
_entity.id
_entity.type
_entity.pdbx_description
1 polymer ?
#
loop_
_entity_poly.entity_id
_entity_poly.type
_entity_poly.pdbx_seq_one_letter_code
_entity_poly.pdbx_strand_id
1 'polypeptide(L)'
;MKPETGINPPEIAAGYPSLISLAAEILKGKVEEACTTRTDSRPFIRVNQKTRKLELVMPVTSLSKLEKCVLESMGFPKKPVRTRNGMVIAIVISQPELERVGGKLSERLRARYSKSSC
;
A
#
# COMPACT_ATOMS: atom_id res chain seq x y z
N MET A 1 7.85 25.69 10.92
CA MET A 1 7.44 24.27 10.84
C MET A 1 6.02 24.24 10.30
N LYS A 2 5.81 23.71 9.08
CA LYS A 2 4.44 23.47 8.57
C LYS A 2 3.96 22.14 9.15
N PRO A 3 2.70 22.01 9.58
CA PRO A 3 2.18 20.72 9.99
C PRO A 3 2.09 19.84 8.75
N GLU A 4 2.66 18.64 8.82
CA GLU A 4 2.36 17.57 7.89
C GLU A 4 0.87 17.24 8.07
N THR A 5 0.03 17.73 7.17
CA THR A 5 -1.37 17.35 7.08
C THR A 5 -1.39 15.88 6.70
N GLY A 6 -1.38 15.01 7.72
CA GLY A 6 -1.79 13.63 7.58
C GLY A 6 -3.24 13.66 7.15
N ILE A 7 -3.47 13.54 5.84
CA ILE A 7 -4.80 13.51 5.28
C ILE A 7 -5.51 12.32 5.91
N ASN A 8 -6.52 12.62 6.72
CA ASN A 8 -7.37 11.62 7.31
C ASN A 8 -8.23 11.03 6.19
N PRO A 9 -8.21 9.72 5.94
CA PRO A 9 -9.12 9.05 5.00
C PRO A 9 -10.59 9.51 5.08
N PRO A 10 -11.16 9.88 6.26
CA PRO A 10 -12.55 10.36 6.33
C PRO A 10 -12.86 11.70 5.64
N GLU A 11 -11.89 12.56 5.29
CA GLU A 11 -12.20 13.83 4.59
C GLU A 11 -12.45 13.63 3.09
N ILE A 12 -11.73 12.71 2.44
CA ILE A 12 -11.98 12.33 1.04
C ILE A 12 -13.25 11.49 0.92
N ALA A 13 -13.54 10.69 1.95
CA ALA A 13 -14.78 9.92 2.08
C ALA A 13 -16.04 10.79 1.96
N ALA A 14 -15.97 12.03 2.46
CA ALA A 14 -17.11 12.94 2.49
C ALA A 14 -17.49 13.47 1.09
N GLY A 15 -16.55 13.52 0.13
CA GLY A 15 -16.80 13.99 -1.23
C GLY A 15 -17.05 12.87 -2.25
N TYR A 16 -16.39 11.73 -2.10
CA TYR A 16 -16.45 10.63 -3.08
C TYR A 16 -16.34 9.24 -2.41
N PRO A 17 -17.42 8.72 -1.84
CA PRO A 17 -17.43 7.41 -1.15
C PRO A 17 -16.96 6.25 -2.03
N SER A 18 -17.20 6.33 -3.34
CA SER A 18 -16.77 5.33 -4.33
C SER A 18 -15.26 5.18 -4.43
N LEU A 19 -14.47 6.21 -4.08
CA LEU A 19 -13.01 6.12 -4.05
C LEU A 19 -12.51 5.16 -2.96
N ILE A 20 -13.22 5.05 -1.83
CA ILE A 20 -12.85 4.10 -0.78
C ILE A 20 -13.00 2.67 -1.30
N SER A 21 -14.15 2.35 -1.91
CA SER A 21 -14.40 1.03 -2.46
C SER A 21 -13.40 0.68 -3.57
N LEU A 22 -13.10 1.65 -4.45
CA LEU A 22 -12.12 1.46 -5.51
C LEU A 22 -10.71 1.25 -4.95
N ALA A 23 -10.30 2.04 -3.95
CA ALA A 23 -9.01 1.86 -3.28
C ALA A 23 -8.91 0.49 -2.61
N ALA A 24 -9.97 0.03 -1.95
CA ALA A 24 -10.00 -1.29 -1.32
C ALA A 24 -9.80 -2.42 -2.35
N GLU A 25 -10.45 -2.34 -3.52
CA GLU A 25 -10.28 -3.33 -4.58
C GLU A 25 -8.89 -3.27 -5.24
N ILE A 26 -8.33 -2.07 -5.46
CA ILE A 26 -6.94 -1.91 -5.91
C ILE A 26 -5.98 -2.57 -4.93
N LEU A 27 -6.11 -2.26 -3.63
CA LEU A 27 -5.24 -2.80 -2.59
C LEU A 27 -5.36 -4.32 -2.48
N LYS A 28 -6.57 -4.86 -2.58
CA LYS A 28 -6.80 -6.30 -2.65
C LYS A 28 -6.05 -6.92 -3.82
N GLY A 29 -6.18 -6.36 -5.04
CA GLY A 29 -5.44 -6.83 -6.21
C GLY A 29 -3.92 -6.81 -5.99
N LYS A 30 -3.39 -5.72 -5.44
CA LYS A 30 -1.95 -5.57 -5.18
C LYS A 30 -1.44 -6.49 -4.07
N VAL A 31 -2.26 -6.82 -3.07
CA VAL A 31 -1.92 -7.84 -2.07
C VAL A 31 -1.82 -9.22 -2.71
N GLU A 32 -2.72 -9.60 -3.62
CA GLU A 32 -2.65 -10.89 -4.31
C GLU A 32 -1.44 -10.97 -5.25
N GLU A 33 -1.13 -9.88 -5.97
CA GLU A 33 0.06 -9.75 -6.82
C GLU A 33 1.38 -9.78 -6.03
N ALA A 34 1.36 -9.42 -4.74
CA ALA A 34 2.57 -9.21 -3.97
C ALA A 34 3.36 -10.50 -3.74
N CYS A 35 4.68 -10.41 -3.94
CA CYS A 35 5.63 -11.47 -3.56
C CYS A 35 6.38 -11.12 -2.27
N THR A 36 6.99 -12.12 -1.64
CA THR A 36 7.90 -11.91 -0.49
C THR A 36 9.28 -11.44 -0.94
N THR A 37 9.65 -11.74 -2.19
CA THR A 37 10.87 -11.24 -2.83
C THR A 37 10.75 -9.75 -3.15
N ARG A 38 11.76 -8.97 -2.73
CA ARG A 38 11.82 -7.54 -3.05
C ARG A 38 12.21 -7.35 -4.51
N THR A 39 11.33 -6.74 -5.30
CA THR A 39 11.60 -6.41 -6.71
C THR A 39 11.22 -4.95 -6.98
N ASP A 40 11.79 -4.38 -8.03
CA ASP A 40 11.55 -2.97 -8.40
C ASP A 40 10.33 -2.78 -9.29
N SER A 41 9.76 -3.89 -9.78
CA SER A 41 8.72 -3.90 -10.81
C SER A 41 7.40 -4.53 -10.35
N ARG A 42 7.38 -5.21 -9.20
CA ARG A 42 6.17 -5.85 -8.64
C ARG A 42 5.92 -5.43 -7.21
N PRO A 43 4.65 -5.40 -6.78
CA PRO A 43 4.32 -5.27 -5.36
C PRO A 43 5.02 -6.34 -4.53
N PHE A 44 5.41 -6.00 -3.31
CA PHE A 44 6.01 -6.96 -2.39
C PHE A 44 5.64 -6.69 -0.94
N ILE A 45 5.70 -7.75 -0.13
CA ILE A 45 5.43 -7.69 1.30
C ILE A 45 6.74 -7.67 2.06
N ARG A 46 6.86 -6.81 3.07
CA ARG A 46 7.99 -6.80 3.99
C ARG A 46 7.57 -6.58 5.43
N VAL A 47 8.43 -6.95 6.36
CA VAL A 47 8.31 -6.51 7.76
C VAL A 47 9.05 -5.18 7.92
N ASN A 48 8.35 -4.17 8.46
CA ASN A 48 8.99 -2.95 8.91
C ASN A 48 9.87 -3.26 10.13
N GLN A 49 11.16 -2.94 10.06
CA GLN A 49 12.12 -3.27 11.11
C GLN A 49 11.86 -2.51 12.43
N LYS A 50 11.31 -1.30 12.36
CA LYS A 50 11.01 -0.46 13.52
C LYS A 50 9.71 -0.90 14.21
N THR A 51 8.64 -1.08 13.44
CA THR A 51 7.30 -1.35 14.00
C THR A 51 6.95 -2.83 14.11
N ARG A 52 7.75 -3.70 13.49
CA ARG A 52 7.49 -5.15 13.36
C ARG A 52 6.15 -5.49 12.69
N LYS A 53 5.53 -4.53 11.99
CA LYS A 53 4.29 -4.73 11.23
C LYS A 53 4.60 -5.07 9.78
N LEU A 54 3.67 -5.80 9.14
CA LEU A 54 3.74 -6.02 7.69
C LEU A 54 3.44 -4.72 6.95
N GLU A 55 4.13 -4.54 5.84
CA GLU A 55 3.92 -3.46 4.89
C GLU A 55 3.75 -4.06 3.50
N LEU A 56 2.73 -3.58 2.79
CA LEU A 56 2.63 -3.72 1.35
C LEU A 56 3.42 -2.58 0.70
N VAL A 57 4.41 -2.92 -0.13
CA VAL A 57 5.18 -1.96 -0.91
C VAL A 57 4.78 -2.11 -2.38
N MET A 58 4.32 -1.02 -2.99
CA MET A 58 3.89 -0.97 -4.39
C MET A 58 4.77 0.03 -5.14
N PRO A 59 5.78 -0.44 -5.91
CA PRO A 59 6.53 0.44 -6.80
C PRO A 59 5.59 1.24 -7.70
N VAL A 60 5.85 2.54 -7.90
CA VAL A 60 4.99 3.38 -8.75
C VAL A 60 4.98 2.88 -10.19
N THR A 61 6.03 2.17 -10.61
CA THR A 61 6.13 1.49 -11.92
C THR A 61 5.13 0.33 -12.06
N SER A 62 4.69 -0.30 -10.97
CA SER A 62 3.73 -1.41 -10.97
C SER A 62 2.26 -0.96 -10.86
N LEU A 63 2.02 0.35 -10.93
CA LEU A 63 0.70 0.96 -10.81
C LEU A 63 0.32 1.65 -12.13
N SER A 64 -0.95 1.50 -12.53
CA SER A 64 -1.56 2.29 -13.60
C SER A 64 -1.72 3.76 -13.19
N LYS A 65 -2.03 4.64 -14.15
CA LYS A 65 -2.32 6.05 -13.85
C LYS A 65 -3.51 6.18 -12.88
N LEU A 66 -4.58 5.41 -13.11
CA LEU A 66 -5.76 5.41 -12.25
C LEU A 66 -5.43 4.96 -10.83
N GLU A 67 -4.69 3.85 -10.69
CA GLU A 67 -4.32 3.33 -9.37
C GLU A 67 -3.50 4.36 -8.56
N LYS A 68 -2.57 5.06 -9.19
CA LYS A 68 -1.81 6.15 -8.55
C LYS A 68 -2.72 7.24 -8.06
N CYS A 69 -3.59 7.76 -8.93
CA CYS A 69 -4.50 8.84 -8.59
C CYS A 69 -5.42 8.45 -7.42
N VAL A 70 -5.98 7.24 -7.43
CA VAL A 70 -6.85 6.78 -6.35
C VAL A 70 -6.09 6.67 -5.02
N LEU A 71 -4.91 6.05 -5.01
CA LEU A 71 -4.14 5.87 -3.78
C LEU A 71 -3.61 7.19 -3.22
N GLU A 72 -3.18 8.12 -4.08
CA GLU A 72 -2.77 9.46 -3.67
C GLU A 72 -3.95 10.26 -3.11
N SER A 73 -5.09 10.21 -3.79
CA SER A 73 -6.33 10.81 -3.29
C SER A 73 -6.81 10.19 -1.99
N MET A 74 -6.43 8.96 -1.66
CA MET A 74 -6.71 8.32 -0.35
C MET A 74 -5.70 8.70 0.73
N GLY A 75 -4.76 9.59 0.44
CA GLY A 75 -3.75 10.05 1.39
C GLY A 75 -2.54 9.12 1.53
N PHE A 76 -2.31 8.19 0.58
CA PHE A 76 -1.11 7.34 0.59
C PHE A 76 0.03 7.97 -0.22
N PRO A 77 1.04 8.59 0.43
CA PRO A 77 2.08 9.31 -0.29
C PRO A 77 3.08 8.36 -0.96
N LYS A 78 3.59 8.81 -2.11
CA LYS A 78 4.79 8.23 -2.72
C LYS A 78 6.00 8.54 -1.86
N LYS A 79 6.85 7.55 -1.60
CA LYS A 79 8.12 7.74 -0.90
C LYS A 79 9.23 6.86 -1.46
N PRO A 80 10.50 7.29 -1.32
CA PRO A 80 11.62 6.47 -1.72
C PRO A 80 11.77 5.25 -0.80
N VAL A 81 11.97 4.09 -1.40
CA VAL A 81 12.11 2.80 -0.72
C VAL A 81 13.34 2.07 -1.24
N ARG A 82 14.18 1.59 -0.33
CA ARG A 82 15.33 0.75 -0.67
C ARG A 82 14.88 -0.68 -0.96
N THR A 83 15.23 -1.15 -2.15
CA THR A 83 15.05 -2.53 -2.63
C THR A 83 16.41 -3.24 -2.69
N ARG A 84 16.44 -4.47 -3.22
CA ARG A 84 17.69 -5.19 -3.45
C ARG A 84 18.57 -4.49 -4.49
N ASN A 85 17.96 -3.91 -5.51
CA ASN A 85 18.65 -3.39 -6.69
C ASN A 85 18.87 -1.88 -6.66
N GLY A 86 18.29 -1.16 -5.69
CA GLY A 86 18.44 0.28 -5.61
C GLY A 86 17.41 0.98 -4.74
N MET A 87 17.12 2.22 -5.11
CA MET A 87 16.05 3.03 -4.55
C MET A 87 14.95 3.16 -5.59
N VAL A 88 13.71 2.87 -5.20
CA VAL A 88 12.53 3.04 -6.06
C VAL A 88 11.54 3.98 -5.39
N ILE A 89 10.73 4.69 -6.18
CA ILE A 89 9.58 5.41 -5.64
C ILE A 89 8.41 4.42 -5.52
N ALA A 90 7.84 4.31 -4.33
CA ALA A 90 6.75 3.39 -4.05
C ALA A 90 5.70 4.02 -3.13
N ILE A 91 4.49 3.48 -3.19
CA ILE A 91 3.47 3.67 -2.16
C ILE A 91 3.64 2.52 -1.16
N VAL A 92 3.74 2.84 0.14
CA VAL A 92 3.89 1.83 1.19
C VAL A 92 2.75 1.98 2.17
N ILE A 93 2.03 0.89 2.40
CA ILE A 93 0.85 0.86 3.26
C ILE A 93 1.08 -0.20 4.31
N SER A 94 1.01 0.22 5.57
CA SER A 94 1.17 -0.67 6.70
C SER A 94 -0.10 -1.50 6.93
N GLN A 95 0.07 -2.65 7.58
CA GLN A 95 -1.03 -3.52 7.95
C GLN A 95 -2.14 -2.79 8.75
N PRO A 96 -1.85 -1.90 9.73
CA PRO A 96 -2.89 -1.11 10.39
C PRO A 96 -3.64 -0.14 9.47
N GLU A 97 -2.98 0.42 8.45
CA GLU A 97 -3.63 1.28 7.46
C GLU A 97 -4.56 0.47 6.55
N LEU A 98 -4.16 -0.74 6.16
CA LEU A 98 -5.03 -1.65 5.39
C LEU A 98 -6.30 -2.03 6.15
N GLU A 99 -6.19 -2.22 7.47
CA GLU A 99 -7.32 -2.52 8.35
C GLU A 99 -8.35 -1.37 8.37
N ARG A 100 -7.88 -0.12 8.29
CA ARG A 100 -8.72 1.08 8.20
C ARG A 100 -9.43 1.23 6.86
N VAL A 101 -8.85 0.74 5.77
CA VAL A 101 -9.48 0.79 4.42
C VAL A 101 -10.49 -0.34 4.23
N GLY A 102 -10.24 -1.52 4.80
CA GLY A 102 -11.19 -2.63 4.76
C GLY A 102 -10.75 -3.83 5.61
N GLY A 103 -11.67 -4.33 6.45
CA GLY A 103 -11.36 -5.31 7.50
C GLY A 103 -10.67 -6.60 7.04
N LYS A 104 -10.87 -7.03 5.78
CA LYS A 104 -10.27 -8.26 5.26
C LYS A 104 -8.90 -8.07 4.59
N LEU A 105 -8.45 -6.83 4.34
CA LEU A 105 -7.17 -6.58 3.65
C LEU A 105 -5.96 -6.95 4.52
N SER A 106 -6.02 -6.62 5.81
CA SER A 106 -4.99 -6.96 6.81
C SER A 106 -4.82 -8.48 6.95
N GLU A 107 -5.92 -9.23 6.91
CA GLU A 107 -5.91 -10.69 6.95
C GLU A 107 -5.34 -11.29 5.67
N ARG A 108 -5.74 -10.77 4.49
CA ARG A 108 -5.19 -11.19 3.19
C ARG A 108 -3.69 -10.96 3.11
N LEU A 109 -3.20 -9.81 3.56
CA LEU A 109 -1.76 -9.52 3.58
C LEU A 109 -1.01 -10.54 4.43
N ARG A 110 -1.52 -10.87 5.63
CA ARG A 110 -0.94 -11.90 6.50
C ARG A 110 -0.96 -13.27 5.84
N ALA A 111 -2.10 -13.67 5.29
CA ALA A 111 -2.25 -14.96 4.61
C ALA A 111 -1.29 -15.10 3.43
N ARG A 112 -1.12 -14.04 2.62
CA ARG A 112 -0.15 -14.02 1.54
C ARG A 112 1.27 -14.12 2.09
N TYR A 113 1.65 -13.32 3.08
CA TYR A 113 3.00 -13.40 3.66
C TYR A 113 3.34 -14.81 4.17
N SER A 114 2.41 -15.50 4.83
CA SER A 114 2.62 -16.86 5.36
C SER A 114 2.64 -17.96 4.29
N LYS A 115 2.00 -17.75 3.13
CA LYS A 115 1.91 -18.76 2.06
C LYS A 115 3.02 -18.64 1.00
N SER A 116 3.80 -17.56 1.00
CA SER A 116 4.59 -17.18 -0.17
C SER A 116 6.09 -17.46 -0.01
N SER A 117 6.57 -18.50 -0.67
CA SER A 117 7.86 -18.45 -1.39
C SER A 117 7.55 -18.10 -2.85
N CYS A 118 7.73 -16.83 -3.22
CA CYS A 118 8.21 -16.49 -4.57
C CYS A 118 9.75 -16.46 -4.44
#